data_AF-A0A7C5FD23-F1
#
_entry.id   AF-A0A7C5FD23-F1
#
_cell.length_a   1.000
_cell.length_b   1.000
_cell.length_c   1.000
_cell.angle_alpha   90.00
_cell.angle_beta   90.00
_cell.angle_gamma   90.00
#
_symmetry.space_group_name_H-M   'P 1'
#
loop_
_entity.id
_entity.type
_entity.pdbx_description
1 polymer ?
#
loop_
_entity_poly.entity_id
_entity_poly.type
_entity_poly.pdbx_seq_one_letter_code
_entity_poly.pdbx_strand_id
1 'polypeptide(L)'
;MNQESNEGKPANSQEQKPARKRSQNPFRKNRQNGNSSAQGSGSREQNSAANGRESAQKNNSQKPNVSRENTKEGNTQNSGAQQKSNRQKEGGASGQRNSKPRNSNGQRGNRSNSQRNNNRNGNRNSRGRGRIKIDTTVPAEMRESIIENERAQQERMAPWKKINLNSNGKVRFTPLGGLGEIGGNMAVLETETSAIVIDVGMSFPDETMHGVDILVPDFSYLHAIKDKIKGIVITHGHEDHIGAIAYLFKELKFPIYATPLALAMIANKFDEHRLSADKKYFRYITKRQVYEIGDMKVEWMHNTHSIVDACSLAIETEAGIIVHTADFKIDHTPVDGYTMDLQRFAHYGERGVLCLFSDSTNSHSPGFTKSEMVVGKTFDELFENANGRMIMSTFSSNIHRIYQAMERGVRHGRKICVIGRSMERNIETTRRLGYIDVGEEHFIDAHEVG
;
A
#
# COMPACT_ATOMS: atom_id res chain seq x y z
N MET A 1 -47.61 30.02 50.59
CA MET A 1 -47.04 30.81 51.70
C MET A 1 -45.59 30.36 51.82
N ASN A 2 -44.64 31.27 51.52
CA ASN A 2 -43.17 31.16 51.62
C ASN A 2 -42.53 30.06 50.72
N GLN A 3 -41.53 30.30 49.84
CA GLN A 3 -40.21 30.94 49.97
C GLN A 3 -39.39 30.29 51.11
N GLU A 4 -38.19 29.76 50.91
CA GLU A 4 -36.99 30.43 50.36
C GLU A 4 -35.97 29.46 49.70
N SER A 5 -34.99 30.06 49.04
CA SER A 5 -33.82 29.46 48.40
C SER A 5 -32.66 29.21 49.37
N ASN A 6 -31.76 28.26 49.05
CA ASN A 6 -30.34 28.47 49.34
C ASN A 6 -29.41 27.76 48.35
N GLU A 7 -28.26 28.37 48.07
CA GLU A 7 -27.25 27.90 47.11
C GLU A 7 -26.19 26.99 47.77
N GLY A 8 -25.56 26.10 46.99
CA GLY A 8 -24.44 25.29 47.48
C GLY A 8 -23.74 24.51 46.36
N LYS A 9 -22.46 24.82 46.10
CA LYS A 9 -21.63 24.21 45.04
C LYS A 9 -21.20 22.76 45.34
N PRO A 10 -20.85 21.94 44.31
CA PRO A 10 -20.74 20.50 44.45
C PRO A 10 -19.38 20.01 44.98
N ALA A 11 -19.39 18.88 45.71
CA ALA A 11 -18.22 18.18 46.18
C ALA A 11 -18.13 16.74 45.62
N ASN A 12 -17.43 16.62 44.49
CA ASN A 12 -16.50 15.55 44.13
C ASN A 12 -16.79 14.10 44.64
N SER A 13 -17.51 13.29 43.85
CA SER A 13 -17.50 11.82 43.95
C SER A 13 -16.85 11.20 42.70
N GLN A 14 -15.70 10.55 42.89
CA GLN A 14 -15.00 9.86 41.81
C GLN A 14 -15.65 8.50 41.52
N GLU A 15 -16.47 8.40 40.47
CA GLU A 15 -16.86 7.10 39.92
C GLU A 15 -15.70 6.44 39.17
N GLN A 16 -15.21 5.32 39.70
CA GLN A 16 -14.18 4.50 39.07
C GLN A 16 -14.73 3.81 37.82
N LYS A 17 -14.28 4.23 36.64
CA LYS A 17 -14.57 3.51 35.39
C LYS A 17 -13.89 2.12 35.39
N PRO A 18 -14.59 1.05 34.98
CA PRO A 18 -14.03 -0.30 35.00
C PRO A 18 -12.85 -0.44 34.02
N ALA A 19 -11.76 -1.05 34.50
CA ALA A 19 -10.56 -1.26 33.71
C ALA A 19 -10.83 -2.21 32.52
N ARG A 20 -10.61 -1.72 31.29
CA ARG A 20 -10.63 -2.57 30.09
C ARG A 20 -9.49 -3.58 30.17
N LYS A 21 -9.83 -4.87 30.24
CA LYS A 21 -8.87 -5.97 30.02
C LYS A 21 -8.23 -5.81 28.64
N ARG A 22 -6.92 -5.56 28.58
CA ARG A 22 -6.13 -5.69 27.34
C ARG A 22 -6.15 -7.16 26.92
N SER A 23 -6.46 -7.46 25.66
CA SER A 23 -6.23 -8.79 25.10
C SER A 23 -4.73 -9.07 25.14
N GLN A 24 -4.36 -10.27 25.59
CA GLN A 24 -2.96 -10.68 25.64
C GLN A 24 -2.51 -11.12 24.24
N ASN A 25 -1.33 -10.65 23.83
CA ASN A 25 -0.67 -11.08 22.60
C ASN A 25 -0.23 -12.56 22.77
N PRO A 26 -0.51 -13.50 21.83
CA PRO A 26 -0.37 -14.95 22.07
C PRO A 26 1.04 -15.45 22.39
N PHE A 27 2.08 -14.66 22.14
CA PHE A 27 3.49 -15.10 22.15
C PHE A 27 4.26 -14.78 23.45
N ARG A 28 3.67 -14.07 24.41
CA ARG A 28 4.41 -13.62 25.61
C ARG A 28 4.46 -14.67 26.72
N LYS A 29 5.45 -15.58 26.67
CA LYS A 29 5.76 -16.48 27.81
C LYS A 29 6.52 -15.75 28.92
N ASN A 30 6.17 -16.07 30.17
CA ASN A 30 6.80 -15.52 31.38
C ASN A 30 8.30 -15.85 31.49
N ARG A 31 9.11 -14.87 31.88
CA ARG A 31 10.27 -15.07 32.76
C ARG A 31 10.30 -14.01 33.85
N GLN A 32 10.61 -14.46 35.07
CA GLN A 32 10.71 -13.64 36.28
C GLN A 32 12.15 -13.13 36.48
N ASN A 33 12.24 -12.06 37.28
CA ASN A 33 13.43 -11.37 37.77
C ASN A 33 14.71 -12.21 37.94
N GLY A 34 15.81 -11.65 37.43
CA GLY A 34 17.17 -11.88 37.94
C GLY A 34 17.88 -10.52 38.01
N ASN A 35 18.36 -10.13 39.18
CA ASN A 35 18.87 -8.78 39.46
C ASN A 35 20.37 -8.85 39.79
N SER A 36 21.23 -8.17 39.05
CA SER A 36 22.66 -8.02 39.39
C SER A 36 23.28 -6.78 38.74
N SER A 37 24.22 -6.17 39.45
CA SER A 37 24.71 -4.79 39.23
C SER A 37 26.25 -4.69 39.22
N ALA A 38 26.81 -3.95 38.27
CA ALA A 38 28.11 -3.24 38.31
C ALA A 38 28.16 -2.33 37.04
N GLN A 39 28.48 -1.03 37.01
CA GLN A 39 29.50 -0.15 37.63
C GLN A 39 30.93 -0.26 37.05
N GLY A 40 31.45 0.90 36.57
CA GLY A 40 32.84 1.16 36.12
C GLY A 40 32.94 1.53 34.62
N SER A 41 33.03 2.80 34.19
CA SER A 41 34.23 3.69 34.13
C SER A 41 35.41 3.14 33.30
N GLY A 42 36.04 3.84 32.34
CA GLY A 42 35.84 5.17 31.74
C GLY A 42 37.17 5.73 31.15
N SER A 43 37.10 6.70 30.21
CA SER A 43 38.25 7.50 29.66
C SER A 43 39.28 6.74 28.77
N ARG A 44 40.09 7.32 27.85
CA ARG A 44 40.19 8.67 27.22
C ARG A 44 41.14 8.62 26.00
N GLU A 45 41.07 9.62 25.11
CA GLU A 45 42.16 10.26 24.29
C GLU A 45 43.15 9.39 23.46
N GLN A 46 43.16 9.50 22.12
CA GLN A 46 43.88 10.47 21.24
C GLN A 46 45.33 10.10 20.85
N ASN A 47 45.56 10.00 19.52
CA ASN A 47 46.78 10.27 18.71
C ASN A 47 46.81 9.34 17.47
N SER A 48 47.42 9.66 16.32
CA SER A 48 47.86 10.93 15.72
C SER A 48 48.22 10.68 14.23
N ALA A 49 48.24 11.73 13.40
CA ALA A 49 48.42 11.69 11.95
C ALA A 49 49.73 11.07 11.40
N ALA A 50 49.71 10.60 10.13
CA ALA A 50 50.42 11.21 8.96
C ALA A 50 51.14 10.26 7.94
N ASN A 51 50.90 10.58 6.65
CA ASN A 51 51.81 10.54 5.46
C ASN A 51 52.19 9.25 4.68
N GLY A 52 52.25 9.42 3.34
CA GLY A 52 52.92 8.53 2.35
C GLY A 52 52.05 8.11 1.15
N ARG A 53 51.64 9.02 0.23
CA ARG A 53 52.22 9.26 -1.11
C ARG A 53 52.61 8.06 -2.00
N GLU A 54 51.92 8.03 -3.15
CA GLU A 54 52.42 7.85 -4.54
C GLU A 54 52.87 6.47 -5.07
N SER A 55 52.16 5.98 -6.09
CA SER A 55 52.64 6.01 -7.49
C SER A 55 51.60 5.44 -8.45
N ALA A 56 51.66 5.82 -9.73
CA ALA A 56 50.72 5.42 -10.78
C ALA A 56 51.38 4.50 -11.81
N GLN A 57 50.60 3.62 -12.44
CA GLN A 57 50.98 3.02 -13.72
C GLN A 57 49.77 2.82 -14.65
N LYS A 58 49.97 3.17 -15.92
CA LYS A 58 49.00 3.00 -17.02
C LYS A 58 49.29 1.69 -17.76
N ASN A 59 48.24 1.03 -18.26
CA ASN A 59 48.06 0.62 -19.67
C ASN A 59 46.65 -0.03 -19.80
N ASN A 60 45.82 0.37 -20.77
CA ASN A 60 45.69 -0.25 -22.11
C ASN A 60 45.50 -1.78 -22.07
N SER A 61 44.51 -2.39 -22.73
CA SER A 61 43.52 -1.88 -23.69
C SER A 61 42.48 -2.97 -24.06
N GLN A 62 41.59 -2.67 -25.02
CA GLN A 62 40.72 -3.58 -25.80
C GLN A 62 39.32 -3.95 -25.25
N LYS A 63 38.31 -3.53 -26.01
CA LYS A 63 36.99 -4.18 -26.10
C LYS A 63 37.14 -5.54 -26.79
N PRO A 64 36.14 -6.43 -26.69
CA PRO A 64 35.38 -6.67 -27.93
C PRO A 64 33.87 -6.56 -27.75
N ASN A 65 33.24 -6.08 -28.82
CA ASN A 65 31.82 -6.31 -29.13
C ASN A 65 31.72 -7.65 -29.89
N VAL A 66 30.54 -8.29 -29.95
CA VAL A 66 30.00 -9.07 -31.11
C VAL A 66 28.84 -10.00 -30.71
N SER A 67 27.75 -9.82 -31.45
CA SER A 67 26.51 -10.58 -31.70
C SER A 67 26.16 -11.92 -31.01
N ARG A 68 24.84 -12.04 -30.79
CA ARG A 68 24.03 -13.28 -30.84
C ARG A 68 24.44 -14.20 -32.01
N GLU A 69 24.42 -15.51 -31.80
CA GLU A 69 23.76 -16.43 -32.73
C GLU A 69 23.29 -17.73 -32.06
N ASN A 70 22.34 -18.42 -32.67
CA ASN A 70 21.73 -19.66 -32.14
C ASN A 70 22.52 -20.90 -32.57
N THR A 71 22.69 -21.85 -31.67
CA THR A 71 22.77 -23.28 -32.05
C THR A 71 21.98 -24.14 -31.07
N LYS A 72 21.13 -25.01 -31.62
CA LYS A 72 20.57 -26.17 -30.92
C LYS A 72 21.47 -27.37 -31.21
N GLU A 73 21.66 -28.24 -30.21
CA GLU A 73 21.39 -29.70 -30.24
C GLU A 73 22.15 -30.40 -29.09
N GLY A 74 21.57 -31.47 -28.53
CA GLY A 74 22.14 -32.19 -27.39
C GLY A 74 21.07 -32.88 -26.54
N ASN A 75 20.76 -34.12 -26.86
CA ASN A 75 19.56 -34.85 -26.43
C ASN A 75 19.89 -35.93 -25.37
N THR A 76 19.14 -36.00 -24.25
CA THR A 76 18.90 -37.30 -23.57
C THR A 76 17.64 -37.32 -22.68
N GLN A 77 16.69 -38.19 -23.04
CA GLN A 77 15.83 -39.08 -22.21
C GLN A 77 15.37 -38.61 -20.79
N ASN A 78 14.09 -38.70 -20.42
CA ASN A 78 13.43 -40.01 -20.21
C ASN A 78 11.86 -40.00 -20.18
N SER A 79 11.29 -41.17 -20.47
CA SER A 79 9.94 -41.74 -20.23
C SER A 79 8.77 -40.94 -19.60
N GLY A 80 7.56 -41.06 -20.17
CA GLY A 80 6.28 -40.69 -19.51
C GLY A 80 5.00 -40.80 -20.38
N ALA A 81 4.42 -42.00 -20.49
CA ALA A 81 3.30 -42.38 -21.36
C ALA A 81 1.99 -41.52 -21.29
N GLN A 82 1.28 -41.33 -22.43
CA GLN A 82 0.02 -42.07 -22.73
C GLN A 82 -0.67 -41.73 -24.08
N GLN A 83 -1.18 -42.79 -24.72
CA GLN A 83 -2.32 -42.94 -25.65
C GLN A 83 -2.53 -41.99 -26.86
N LYS A 84 -2.54 -42.63 -28.05
CA LYS A 84 -3.07 -42.12 -29.33
C LYS A 84 -4.55 -42.48 -29.48
N SER A 85 -5.32 -41.65 -30.17
CA SER A 85 -6.22 -42.15 -31.21
C SER A 85 -6.31 -41.15 -32.36
N ASN A 86 -6.07 -41.65 -33.58
CA ASN A 86 -5.97 -40.88 -34.81
C ASN A 86 -7.12 -41.31 -35.73
N ARG A 87 -7.79 -40.38 -36.42
CA ARG A 87 -8.28 -40.61 -37.80
C ARG A 87 -8.86 -39.36 -38.46
N GLN A 88 -8.20 -38.95 -39.54
CA GLN A 88 -8.78 -38.16 -40.63
C GLN A 88 -9.73 -39.02 -41.46
N LYS A 89 -10.69 -38.40 -42.17
CA LYS A 89 -10.72 -38.41 -43.65
C LYS A 89 -11.70 -37.38 -44.23
N GLU A 90 -11.35 -36.87 -45.40
CA GLU A 90 -12.03 -35.81 -46.17
C GLU A 90 -12.83 -36.40 -47.35
N GLY A 91 -13.60 -35.55 -48.07
CA GLY A 91 -13.79 -35.74 -49.53
C GLY A 91 -15.06 -35.14 -50.18
N GLY A 92 -14.88 -34.24 -51.16
CA GLY A 92 -15.87 -33.83 -52.19
C GLY A 92 -16.51 -32.43 -51.99
N ALA A 93 -16.05 -31.34 -52.63
CA ALA A 93 -16.29 -30.88 -54.03
C ALA A 93 -17.76 -30.41 -54.30
N SER A 94 -18.11 -29.28 -54.95
CA SER A 94 -17.43 -28.14 -55.62
C SER A 94 -18.38 -26.89 -55.58
N GLY A 95 -18.19 -25.70 -56.20
CA GLY A 95 -17.11 -25.12 -57.03
C GLY A 95 -17.46 -23.76 -57.71
N GLN A 96 -16.53 -22.78 -57.66
CA GLN A 96 -16.35 -21.58 -58.53
C GLN A 96 -17.33 -20.36 -58.61
N ARG A 97 -16.74 -19.19 -58.26
CA ARG A 97 -16.65 -17.89 -59.01
C ARG A 97 -17.75 -16.78 -58.95
N ASN A 98 -17.30 -15.62 -58.43
CA ASN A 98 -17.50 -14.21 -58.86
C ASN A 98 -18.86 -13.74 -59.43
N SER A 99 -19.48 -12.75 -58.78
CA SER A 99 -19.31 -11.31 -59.13
C SER A 99 -20.24 -10.40 -58.31
N LYS A 100 -19.85 -9.12 -58.10
CA LYS A 100 -20.76 -8.05 -57.64
C LYS A 100 -21.48 -7.45 -58.86
N PRO A 101 -22.66 -6.85 -58.66
CA PRO A 101 -22.66 -5.38 -58.70
C PRO A 101 -23.45 -4.72 -57.56
N ARG A 102 -23.10 -3.45 -57.29
CA ARG A 102 -23.93 -2.49 -56.55
C ARG A 102 -25.17 -2.16 -57.38
N ASN A 103 -26.30 -1.86 -56.73
CA ASN A 103 -27.30 -0.98 -57.33
C ASN A 103 -27.78 0.05 -56.29
N SER A 104 -28.17 1.24 -56.76
CA SER A 104 -28.35 2.43 -55.92
C SER A 104 -29.46 3.35 -56.43
N ASN A 105 -30.17 4.00 -55.50
CA ASN A 105 -31.01 5.20 -55.66
C ASN A 105 -32.39 5.09 -56.37
N GLY A 106 -33.27 6.05 -56.02
CA GLY A 106 -34.54 6.37 -56.70
C GLY A 106 -35.78 5.72 -56.07
N GLN A 107 -36.30 6.14 -54.92
CA GLN A 107 -36.95 7.43 -54.60
C GLN A 107 -38.19 7.80 -55.44
N ARG A 108 -39.38 7.64 -54.82
CA ARG A 108 -40.60 8.52 -54.83
C ARG A 108 -41.93 7.80 -55.11
N GLY A 109 -42.87 8.00 -54.17
CA GLY A 109 -44.31 7.72 -54.24
C GLY A 109 -44.97 8.46 -53.07
N ASN A 110 -46.13 9.11 -53.25
CA ASN A 110 -46.53 10.27 -52.43
C ASN A 110 -48.02 10.24 -52.03
N ARG A 111 -48.36 10.82 -50.86
CA ARG A 111 -49.73 11.14 -50.34
C ARG A 111 -50.58 9.91 -49.91
N SER A 112 -51.55 9.99 -48.98
CA SER A 112 -52.20 11.14 -48.30
C SER A 112 -52.81 10.81 -46.91
N ASN A 113 -52.70 11.76 -45.99
CA ASN A 113 -53.72 12.28 -45.05
C ASN A 113 -54.59 11.35 -44.14
N SER A 114 -54.48 11.48 -42.82
CA SER A 114 -55.54 12.07 -41.95
C SER A 114 -55.14 12.08 -40.46
N GLN A 115 -55.85 12.86 -39.64
CA GLN A 115 -55.47 13.24 -38.27
C GLN A 115 -55.69 12.15 -37.22
N ARG A 116 -54.89 12.16 -36.14
CA ARG A 116 -55.44 12.12 -34.76
C ARG A 116 -54.47 12.68 -33.72
N ASN A 117 -55.07 13.27 -32.68
CA ASN A 117 -54.42 14.15 -31.72
C ASN A 117 -54.01 13.42 -30.42
N ASN A 118 -53.21 14.12 -29.62
CA ASN A 118 -53.01 14.00 -28.16
C ASN A 118 -52.07 12.94 -27.54
N ASN A 119 -51.21 13.51 -26.68
CA ASN A 119 -50.64 12.98 -25.44
C ASN A 119 -49.91 11.63 -25.44
N ARG A 120 -48.57 11.72 -25.50
CA ARG A 120 -47.67 10.77 -24.86
C ARG A 120 -46.69 11.48 -23.93
N ASN A 121 -47.18 11.85 -22.76
CA ASN A 121 -46.32 12.01 -21.59
C ASN A 121 -46.09 10.60 -21.02
N GLY A 122 -44.85 10.11 -21.01
CA GLY A 122 -44.62 8.66 -20.87
C GLY A 122 -43.16 8.22 -20.94
N ASN A 123 -42.34 8.83 -20.08
CA ASN A 123 -41.05 8.36 -19.57
C ASN A 123 -40.37 7.19 -20.33
N ARG A 124 -39.62 7.49 -21.39
CA ARG A 124 -38.65 6.57 -21.99
C ARG A 124 -37.32 6.67 -21.25
N ASN A 125 -37.05 5.80 -20.27
CA ASN A 125 -35.71 5.27 -20.01
C ASN A 125 -35.67 4.21 -18.89
N SER A 126 -35.77 2.92 -19.27
CA SER A 126 -34.81 1.92 -18.81
C SER A 126 -34.78 0.73 -19.79
N ARG A 127 -33.66 0.54 -20.48
CA ARG A 127 -33.35 -0.71 -21.18
C ARG A 127 -32.57 -1.61 -20.23
N GLY A 128 -33.26 -2.11 -19.21
CA GLY A 128 -32.74 -3.14 -18.30
C GLY A 128 -32.71 -4.52 -18.97
N ARG A 129 -31.82 -5.40 -18.49
CA ARG A 129 -31.78 -6.82 -18.87
C ARG A 129 -33.12 -7.50 -18.56
N GLY A 130 -33.41 -8.58 -19.27
CA GLY A 130 -34.76 -9.13 -19.41
C GLY A 130 -35.53 -9.31 -18.09
N ARG A 131 -36.72 -8.67 -18.03
CA ARG A 131 -37.72 -8.84 -16.96
C ARG A 131 -38.00 -10.33 -16.78
N ILE A 132 -37.72 -10.86 -15.58
CA ILE A 132 -37.94 -12.28 -15.28
C ILE A 132 -39.41 -12.60 -15.56
N LYS A 133 -39.66 -13.57 -16.45
CA LYS A 133 -40.99 -14.15 -16.65
C LYS A 133 -41.25 -15.13 -15.51
N ILE A 134 -41.64 -14.60 -14.36
CA ILE A 134 -42.06 -15.41 -13.21
C ILE A 134 -43.35 -16.13 -13.61
N ASP A 135 -43.40 -17.44 -13.39
CA ASP A 135 -44.56 -18.27 -13.70
C ASP A 135 -45.78 -17.86 -12.85
N THR A 136 -46.96 -17.86 -13.46
CA THR A 136 -48.23 -17.57 -12.78
C THR A 136 -48.63 -18.64 -11.78
N THR A 137 -48.08 -19.86 -11.88
CA THR A 137 -48.24 -20.95 -10.91
C THR A 137 -47.66 -20.63 -9.52
N VAL A 138 -46.68 -19.72 -9.44
CA VAL A 138 -46.08 -19.27 -8.18
C VAL A 138 -47.09 -18.44 -7.38
N PRO A 139 -47.25 -18.64 -6.05
CA PRO A 139 -48.11 -17.80 -5.20
C PRO A 139 -47.73 -16.32 -5.26
N ALA A 140 -48.70 -15.40 -5.19
CA ALA A 140 -48.47 -13.97 -5.38
C ALA A 140 -47.41 -13.39 -4.43
N GLU A 141 -47.50 -13.70 -3.13
CA GLU A 141 -46.55 -13.32 -2.09
C GLU A 141 -45.11 -13.77 -2.41
N MET A 142 -44.95 -14.98 -2.97
CA MET A 142 -43.65 -15.49 -3.39
C MET A 142 -43.11 -14.74 -4.62
N ARG A 143 -43.98 -14.32 -5.57
CA ARG A 143 -43.55 -13.48 -6.70
C ARG A 143 -43.08 -12.10 -6.25
N GLU A 144 -43.79 -11.50 -5.29
CA GLU A 144 -43.39 -10.21 -4.69
C GLU A 144 -42.05 -10.34 -3.96
N SER A 145 -41.87 -11.40 -3.17
CA SER A 145 -40.59 -11.71 -2.52
C SER A 145 -39.44 -11.91 -3.52
N ILE A 146 -39.68 -12.59 -4.66
CA ILE A 146 -38.67 -12.75 -5.72
C ILE A 146 -38.27 -11.39 -6.30
N ILE A 147 -39.24 -10.52 -6.60
CA ILE A 147 -38.98 -9.19 -7.17
C ILE A 147 -38.22 -8.30 -6.19
N GLU A 148 -38.58 -8.30 -4.91
CA GLU A 148 -37.89 -7.47 -3.90
C GLU A 148 -36.48 -7.99 -3.61
N ASN A 149 -36.28 -9.32 -3.56
CA ASN A 149 -34.93 -9.90 -3.46
C ASN A 149 -34.07 -9.57 -4.70
N GLU A 150 -34.63 -9.61 -5.91
CA GLU A 150 -33.91 -9.19 -7.12
C GLU A 150 -33.52 -7.71 -7.03
N ARG A 151 -34.44 -6.85 -6.60
CA ARG A 151 -34.18 -5.42 -6.39
C ARG A 151 -33.04 -5.18 -5.39
N ALA A 152 -33.09 -5.82 -4.22
CA ALA A 152 -32.06 -5.70 -3.20
C ALA A 152 -30.67 -6.14 -3.72
N GLN A 153 -30.62 -7.21 -4.51
CA GLN A 153 -29.37 -7.64 -5.17
C GLN A 153 -28.89 -6.65 -6.24
N GLN A 154 -29.79 -6.09 -7.05
CA GLN A 154 -29.45 -5.07 -8.04
C GLN A 154 -28.96 -3.76 -7.41
N GLU A 155 -29.49 -3.37 -6.24
CA GLU A 155 -29.03 -2.21 -5.48
C GLU A 155 -27.67 -2.45 -4.82
N ARG A 156 -27.44 -3.64 -4.21
CA ARG A 156 -26.14 -4.07 -3.69
C ARG A 156 -25.05 -4.11 -4.76
N MET A 157 -25.38 -4.60 -5.96
CA MET A 157 -24.45 -4.71 -7.09
C MET A 157 -24.24 -3.40 -7.86
N ALA A 158 -24.91 -2.30 -7.48
CA ALA A 158 -24.80 -1.00 -8.15
C ALA A 158 -24.42 0.16 -7.20
N PRO A 159 -23.34 0.03 -6.38
CA PRO A 159 -23.00 1.03 -5.37
C PRO A 159 -22.65 2.41 -5.97
N TRP A 160 -22.19 2.48 -7.22
CA TRP A 160 -21.94 3.75 -7.92
C TRP A 160 -23.19 4.64 -8.03
N LYS A 161 -24.42 4.08 -7.92
CA LYS A 161 -25.66 4.87 -7.87
C LYS A 161 -25.81 5.70 -6.59
N LYS A 162 -25.02 5.42 -5.55
CA LYS A 162 -25.01 6.17 -4.28
C LYS A 162 -24.10 7.40 -4.33
N ILE A 163 -23.27 7.54 -5.37
CA ILE A 163 -22.43 8.72 -5.59
C ILE A 163 -23.33 9.90 -5.96
N ASN A 164 -23.24 11.00 -5.21
CA ASN A 164 -24.02 12.20 -5.50
C ASN A 164 -23.43 12.99 -6.68
N LEU A 165 -23.85 12.65 -7.89
CA LEU A 165 -23.45 13.35 -9.13
C LEU A 165 -23.98 14.79 -9.23
N ASN A 166 -24.86 15.23 -8.32
CA ASN A 166 -25.35 16.61 -8.22
C ASN A 166 -24.61 17.42 -7.14
N SER A 167 -23.51 16.90 -6.59
CA SER A 167 -22.66 17.66 -5.65
C SER A 167 -21.98 18.83 -6.37
N ASN A 168 -21.96 20.00 -5.72
CA ASN A 168 -21.16 21.14 -6.18
C ASN A 168 -19.70 21.05 -5.71
N GLY A 169 -19.40 20.13 -4.78
CA GLY A 169 -18.07 19.91 -4.25
C GLY A 169 -17.09 19.53 -5.36
N LYS A 170 -15.94 20.21 -5.38
CA LYS A 170 -14.84 19.92 -6.31
C LYS A 170 -13.67 19.33 -5.56
N VAL A 171 -12.98 18.40 -6.21
CA VAL A 171 -11.74 17.81 -5.72
C VAL A 171 -10.71 17.75 -6.86
N ARG A 172 -9.47 18.11 -6.56
CA ARG A 172 -8.32 17.98 -7.47
C ARG A 172 -7.32 17.02 -6.85
N PHE A 173 -6.85 16.07 -7.65
CA PHE A 173 -5.70 15.23 -7.32
C PHE A 173 -4.54 15.62 -8.23
N THR A 174 -3.42 16.00 -7.63
CA THR A 174 -2.22 16.46 -8.34
C THR A 174 -1.03 15.63 -7.89
N PRO A 175 -0.61 14.62 -8.69
CA PRO A 175 0.64 13.89 -8.43
C PRO A 175 1.84 14.82 -8.66
N LEU A 176 2.78 14.81 -7.73
CA LEU A 176 4.06 15.55 -7.78
C LEU A 176 5.27 14.62 -7.98
N GLY A 177 5.09 13.32 -7.75
CA GLY A 177 6.05 12.25 -8.02
C GLY A 177 5.38 10.87 -7.94
N GLY A 178 6.05 9.82 -8.42
CA GLY A 178 5.54 8.45 -8.44
C GLY A 178 4.68 8.07 -9.67
N LEU A 179 4.72 8.88 -10.74
CA LEU A 179 4.07 8.55 -12.02
C LEU A 179 5.08 8.49 -13.16
N GLY A 180 5.13 7.35 -13.85
CA GLY A 180 6.11 7.10 -14.92
C GLY A 180 7.50 6.70 -14.41
N GLU A 181 7.65 6.57 -13.10
CA GLU A 181 8.88 6.22 -12.39
C GLU A 181 8.57 5.20 -11.26
N ILE A 182 9.60 4.72 -10.57
CA ILE A 182 9.45 3.92 -9.34
C ILE A 182 9.99 4.73 -8.17
N GLY A 183 9.16 4.90 -7.16
CA GLY A 183 9.44 5.68 -5.97
C GLY A 183 9.10 7.17 -6.12
N GLY A 184 9.53 8.00 -5.16
CA GLY A 184 9.22 9.42 -5.16
C GLY A 184 7.74 9.74 -4.92
N ASN A 185 6.96 8.81 -4.34
CA ASN A 185 5.51 8.93 -4.23
C ASN A 185 5.11 10.18 -3.43
N MET A 186 4.41 11.08 -4.10
CA MET A 186 3.91 12.32 -3.52
C MET A 186 2.73 12.83 -4.34
N ALA A 187 1.59 13.05 -3.69
CA ALA A 187 0.43 13.64 -4.34
C ALA A 187 -0.26 14.67 -3.43
N VAL A 188 -0.96 15.62 -4.03
CA VAL A 188 -1.83 16.56 -3.30
C VAL A 188 -3.28 16.24 -3.63
N LEU A 189 -4.10 16.08 -2.59
CA LEU A 189 -5.55 16.10 -2.73
C LEU A 189 -6.09 17.42 -2.19
N GLU A 190 -6.84 18.15 -3.02
CA GLU A 190 -7.34 19.49 -2.71
C GLU A 190 -8.85 19.60 -2.90
N THR A 191 -9.50 20.28 -1.97
CA THR A 191 -10.84 20.85 -2.12
C THR A 191 -10.75 22.33 -2.51
N GLU A 192 -11.86 23.06 -2.50
CA GLU A 192 -11.81 24.51 -2.69
C GLU A 192 -11.11 25.22 -1.52
N THR A 193 -11.25 24.72 -0.28
CA THR A 193 -10.74 25.40 0.94
C THR A 193 -9.45 24.81 1.51
N SER A 194 -9.21 23.51 1.31
CA SER A 194 -8.17 22.76 2.01
C SER A 194 -7.36 21.87 1.07
N ALA A 195 -6.21 21.42 1.55
CA ALA A 195 -5.34 20.48 0.86
C ALA A 195 -4.70 19.51 1.87
N ILE A 196 -4.48 18.27 1.46
CA ILE A 196 -3.63 17.30 2.13
C ILE A 196 -2.57 16.78 1.16
N VAL A 197 -1.37 16.55 1.68
CA VAL A 197 -0.28 15.91 0.93
C VAL A 197 -0.28 14.43 1.32
N ILE A 198 -0.40 13.54 0.34
CA ILE A 198 -0.35 12.08 0.50
C ILE A 198 1.08 11.64 0.16
N ASP A 199 1.78 11.16 1.18
CA ASP A 199 3.19 10.76 1.16
C ASP A 199 4.19 11.86 0.71
N VAL A 200 5.47 11.69 1.04
CA VAL A 200 6.58 12.59 0.70
C VAL A 200 7.84 11.75 0.44
N GLY A 201 7.77 10.91 -0.59
CA GLY A 201 8.79 9.95 -0.98
C GLY A 201 10.05 10.53 -1.60
N MET A 202 11.15 9.77 -1.56
CA MET A 202 12.31 9.95 -2.45
C MET A 202 12.34 8.87 -3.53
N SER A 203 13.03 9.11 -4.65
CA SER A 203 13.43 8.07 -5.59
C SER A 203 14.96 7.98 -5.66
N PHE A 204 15.49 6.91 -6.28
CA PHE A 204 16.93 6.72 -6.47
C PHE A 204 17.33 7.08 -7.90
N PRO A 205 18.52 7.67 -8.10
CA PRO A 205 19.04 7.97 -9.43
C PRO A 205 19.28 6.70 -10.27
N ASP A 206 19.21 6.86 -11.59
CA ASP A 206 19.62 5.82 -12.54
C ASP A 206 21.15 5.76 -12.73
N GLU A 207 21.62 4.75 -13.46
CA GLU A 207 23.05 4.52 -13.73
C GLU A 207 23.75 5.68 -14.47
N THR A 208 23.00 6.62 -15.08
CA THR A 208 23.52 7.76 -15.84
C THR A 208 23.69 9.03 -14.99
N MET A 209 22.99 9.11 -13.85
CA MET A 209 22.99 10.28 -12.96
C MET A 209 24.19 10.26 -11.97
N HIS A 210 25.40 10.26 -12.52
CA HIS A 210 26.63 10.17 -11.72
C HIS A 210 26.77 11.32 -10.70
N GLY A 211 27.03 10.96 -9.44
CA GLY A 211 27.22 11.92 -8.35
C GLY A 211 25.93 12.41 -7.68
N VAL A 212 24.77 11.90 -8.11
CA VAL A 212 23.50 12.05 -7.39
C VAL A 212 23.37 10.86 -6.42
N ASP A 213 22.95 11.13 -5.17
CA ASP A 213 22.66 10.08 -4.18
C ASP A 213 21.16 9.71 -4.13
N ILE A 214 20.29 10.73 -4.21
CA ILE A 214 18.82 10.62 -4.11
C ILE A 214 18.15 11.65 -5.00
N LEU A 215 16.89 11.40 -5.36
CA LEU A 215 15.99 12.32 -6.04
C LEU A 215 14.81 12.65 -5.12
N VAL A 216 14.35 13.91 -5.12
CA VAL A 216 13.21 14.38 -4.32
C VAL A 216 12.21 15.14 -5.21
N PRO A 217 10.89 15.08 -4.95
CA PRO A 217 9.90 15.82 -5.71
C PRO A 217 10.07 17.35 -5.62
N ASP A 218 9.58 18.07 -6.64
CA ASP A 218 9.56 19.53 -6.65
C ASP A 218 8.45 20.09 -5.73
N PHE A 219 8.86 20.82 -4.68
CA PHE A 219 7.95 21.44 -3.71
C PHE A 219 7.39 22.80 -4.16
N SER A 220 7.77 23.31 -5.34
CA SER A 220 7.29 24.60 -5.87
C SER A 220 5.76 24.74 -5.86
N TYR A 221 5.05 23.65 -6.14
CA TYR A 221 3.59 23.64 -6.06
C TYR A 221 3.06 23.77 -4.62
N LEU A 222 3.69 23.09 -3.65
CA LEU A 222 3.32 23.22 -2.24
C LEU A 222 3.54 24.64 -1.71
N HIS A 223 4.61 25.31 -2.14
CA HIS A 223 4.85 26.72 -1.80
C HIS A 223 3.71 27.62 -2.30
N ALA A 224 3.18 27.36 -3.49
CA ALA A 224 2.08 28.13 -4.08
C ALA A 224 0.72 27.92 -3.38
N ILE A 225 0.48 26.75 -2.76
CA ILE A 225 -0.79 26.42 -2.08
C ILE A 225 -0.69 26.31 -0.55
N LYS A 226 0.45 26.68 0.05
CA LYS A 226 0.81 26.38 1.45
C LYS A 226 -0.28 26.67 2.49
N ASP A 227 -1.04 27.75 2.32
CA ASP A 227 -2.07 28.17 3.28
C ASP A 227 -3.33 27.28 3.23
N LYS A 228 -3.54 26.56 2.13
CA LYS A 228 -4.56 25.51 2.00
C LYS A 228 -4.14 24.19 2.65
N ILE A 229 -2.83 23.89 2.73
CA ILE A 229 -2.33 22.62 3.25
C ILE A 229 -2.63 22.50 4.76
N LYS A 230 -3.42 21.50 5.15
CA LYS A 230 -3.84 21.26 6.53
C LYS A 230 -3.09 20.10 7.20
N GLY A 231 -2.43 19.25 6.41
CA GLY A 231 -1.58 18.18 6.92
C GLY A 231 -0.92 17.35 5.82
N ILE A 232 0.07 16.58 6.22
CA ILE A 232 0.68 15.49 5.45
C ILE A 232 0.11 14.19 6.02
N VAL A 233 -0.41 13.32 5.16
CA VAL A 233 -0.92 11.98 5.52
C VAL A 233 0.04 10.95 4.94
N ILE A 234 0.57 10.09 5.79
CA ILE A 234 1.54 9.07 5.40
C ILE A 234 0.89 7.69 5.44
N THR A 235 1.14 6.88 4.41
CA THR A 235 0.56 5.55 4.21
C THR A 235 1.38 4.46 4.91
N HIS A 236 2.71 4.52 4.78
CA HIS A 236 3.65 3.58 5.40
C HIS A 236 5.08 4.15 5.49
N GLY A 237 6.01 3.38 6.07
CA GLY A 237 7.35 3.85 6.43
C GLY A 237 8.47 3.64 5.40
N HIS A 238 8.17 3.31 4.13
CA HIS A 238 9.24 3.13 3.13
C HIS A 238 9.83 4.48 2.65
N GLU A 239 11.08 4.43 2.16
CA GLU A 239 11.82 5.59 1.65
C GLU A 239 11.11 6.30 0.49
N ASP A 240 10.45 5.54 -0.38
CA ASP A 240 9.63 6.04 -1.46
C ASP A 240 8.29 6.64 -1.02
N HIS A 241 7.99 6.69 0.29
CA HIS A 241 6.81 7.36 0.87
C HIS A 241 7.15 8.38 1.97
N ILE A 242 8.33 8.26 2.61
CA ILE A 242 8.77 9.19 3.68
C ILE A 242 10.15 9.82 3.45
N GLY A 243 10.86 9.46 2.39
CA GLY A 243 12.28 9.79 2.23
C GLY A 243 12.56 11.29 2.09
N ALA A 244 11.75 12.00 1.32
CA ALA A 244 11.93 13.43 1.08
C ALA A 244 11.33 14.33 2.19
N ILE A 245 10.67 13.75 3.21
CA ILE A 245 9.97 14.53 4.24
C ILE A 245 10.89 15.47 5.04
N ALA A 246 12.13 15.07 5.29
CA ALA A 246 13.12 15.90 5.99
C ALA A 246 13.74 17.00 5.11
N TYR A 247 13.54 16.92 3.79
CA TYR A 247 13.86 18.00 2.85
C TYR A 247 12.72 19.00 2.85
N LEU A 248 11.47 18.53 2.68
CA LEU A 248 10.28 19.36 2.80
C LEU A 248 10.26 20.16 4.11
N PHE A 249 10.56 19.53 5.25
CA PHE A 249 10.54 20.19 6.56
C PHE A 249 11.59 21.26 6.79
N LYS A 250 12.59 21.41 5.92
CA LYS A 250 13.52 22.57 5.94
C LYS A 250 12.86 23.82 5.37
N GLU A 251 11.83 23.66 4.55
CA GLU A 251 11.15 24.72 3.81
C GLU A 251 9.72 24.98 4.30
N LEU A 252 8.93 23.92 4.47
CA LEU A 252 7.50 23.96 4.80
C LEU A 252 7.18 22.94 5.90
N LYS A 253 6.44 23.37 6.94
CA LYS A 253 6.16 22.55 8.14
C LYS A 253 4.66 22.42 8.37
N PHE A 254 4.14 21.21 8.26
CA PHE A 254 2.72 20.86 8.44
C PHE A 254 2.56 19.73 9.47
N PRO A 255 1.38 19.53 10.08
CA PRO A 255 1.14 18.35 10.90
C PRO A 255 1.28 17.06 10.08
N ILE A 256 1.97 16.04 10.61
CA ILE A 256 2.16 14.73 9.95
C ILE A 256 1.29 13.69 10.64
N TYR A 257 0.36 13.09 9.90
CA TYR A 257 -0.52 12.02 10.36
C TYR A 257 -0.03 10.67 9.85
N ALA A 258 0.40 9.78 10.76
CA ALA A 258 0.84 8.43 10.38
C ALA A 258 0.76 7.43 11.54
N THR A 259 0.99 6.15 11.21
CA THR A 259 1.14 5.06 12.19
C THR A 259 2.41 5.22 13.04
N PRO A 260 2.49 4.59 14.23
CA PRO A 260 3.64 4.72 15.13
C PRO A 260 4.98 4.35 14.48
N LEU A 261 5.03 3.29 13.65
CA LEU A 261 6.25 2.93 12.92
C LEU A 261 6.68 4.04 11.95
N ALA A 262 5.78 4.50 11.09
CA ALA A 262 6.09 5.53 10.10
C ALA A 262 6.59 6.81 10.78
N LEU A 263 5.93 7.26 11.86
CA LEU A 263 6.41 8.41 12.64
C LEU A 263 7.77 8.16 13.30
N ALA A 264 8.07 6.94 13.75
CA ALA A 264 9.38 6.61 14.32
C ALA A 264 10.50 6.60 13.26
N MET A 265 10.22 6.12 12.04
CA MET A 265 11.17 6.16 10.93
C MET A 265 11.38 7.60 10.44
N ILE A 266 10.33 8.43 10.39
CA ILE A 266 10.43 9.87 10.15
C ILE A 266 11.23 10.55 11.28
N ALA A 267 11.04 10.15 12.55
CA ALA A 267 11.80 10.66 13.68
C ALA A 267 13.31 10.44 13.50
N ASN A 268 13.70 9.28 12.97
CA ASN A 268 15.10 8.94 12.70
C ASN A 268 15.72 9.87 11.66
N LYS A 269 15.01 10.12 10.54
CA LYS A 269 15.40 11.10 9.52
C LYS A 269 15.49 12.51 10.07
N PHE A 270 14.53 12.90 10.91
CA PHE A 270 14.55 14.21 11.56
C PHE A 270 15.80 14.37 12.42
N ASP A 271 16.25 13.35 13.15
CA ASP A 271 17.51 13.43 13.91
C ASP A 271 18.74 13.54 12.99
N GLU A 272 18.81 12.77 11.90
CA GLU A 272 19.88 12.85 10.90
C GLU A 272 20.00 14.25 10.27
N HIS A 273 18.87 14.89 9.99
CA HIS A 273 18.82 16.23 9.41
C HIS A 273 18.74 17.37 10.44
N ARG A 274 18.95 17.09 11.74
CA ARG A 274 18.93 18.08 12.85
C ARG A 274 17.58 18.78 13.07
N LEU A 275 16.50 18.11 12.71
CA LEU A 275 15.09 18.52 12.83
C LEU A 275 14.38 17.87 14.04
N SER A 276 15.11 17.39 15.06
CA SER A 276 14.54 16.69 16.23
C SER A 276 13.43 17.49 16.95
N ALA A 277 13.51 18.83 16.94
CA ALA A 277 12.49 19.71 17.51
C ALA A 277 11.16 19.72 16.72
N ASP A 278 11.17 19.31 15.45
CA ASP A 278 9.99 19.26 14.59
C ASP A 278 9.17 17.97 14.76
N LYS A 279 9.63 17.02 15.60
CA LYS A 279 8.81 15.88 16.06
C LYS A 279 7.50 16.33 16.75
N LYS A 280 7.40 17.59 17.20
CA LYS A 280 6.16 18.24 17.68
C LYS A 280 5.03 18.31 16.64
N TYR A 281 5.33 18.19 15.35
CA TYR A 281 4.34 18.16 14.27
C TYR A 281 3.68 16.79 14.08
N PHE A 282 4.18 15.73 14.73
CA PHE A 282 3.64 14.38 14.60
C PHE A 282 2.25 14.24 15.21
N ARG A 283 1.39 13.47 14.55
CA ARG A 283 0.02 13.13 14.95
C ARG A 283 -0.15 11.62 14.75
N TYR A 284 -0.10 10.86 15.85
CA TYR A 284 -0.30 9.42 15.82
C TYR A 284 -1.75 9.11 15.45
N ILE A 285 -1.95 8.30 14.41
CA ILE A 285 -3.29 7.83 14.02
C ILE A 285 -3.60 6.46 14.63
N THR A 286 -4.89 6.18 14.75
CA THR A 286 -5.44 4.84 15.02
C THR A 286 -6.14 4.37 13.74
N LYS A 287 -5.81 3.18 13.25
CA LYS A 287 -6.48 2.60 12.08
C LYS A 287 -7.98 2.47 12.36
N ARG A 288 -8.82 2.70 11.35
CA ARG A 288 -10.29 2.78 11.42
C ARG A 288 -10.86 3.92 12.29
N GLN A 289 -10.06 4.90 12.70
CA GLN A 289 -10.56 6.20 13.18
C GLN A 289 -10.53 7.23 12.06
N VAL A 290 -11.61 8.00 11.97
CA VAL A 290 -11.73 9.15 11.07
C VAL A 290 -11.10 10.37 11.74
N TYR A 291 -10.22 11.06 11.00
CA TYR A 291 -9.60 12.32 11.38
C TYR A 291 -10.10 13.43 10.46
N GLU A 292 -10.52 14.55 11.04
CA GLU A 292 -10.90 15.75 10.28
C GLU A 292 -9.64 16.59 10.02
N ILE A 293 -9.31 16.79 8.75
CA ILE A 293 -8.10 17.50 8.29
C ILE A 293 -8.54 18.55 7.26
N GLY A 294 -8.89 19.74 7.76
CA GLY A 294 -9.60 20.74 6.96
C GLY A 294 -11.07 20.38 6.80
N ASP A 295 -11.59 20.46 5.58
CA ASP A 295 -12.94 20.02 5.20
C ASP A 295 -12.99 18.53 4.77
N MET A 296 -11.89 17.78 4.95
CA MET A 296 -11.77 16.37 4.57
C MET A 296 -11.79 15.43 5.78
N LYS A 297 -12.43 14.28 5.62
CA LYS A 297 -12.43 13.18 6.60
C LYS A 297 -11.52 12.06 6.13
N VAL A 298 -10.40 11.85 6.79
CA VAL A 298 -9.39 10.86 6.42
C VAL A 298 -9.39 9.69 7.40
N GLU A 299 -9.45 8.47 6.88
CA GLU A 299 -9.34 7.24 7.66
C GLU A 299 -8.24 6.32 7.10
N TRP A 300 -7.41 5.78 7.99
CA TRP A 300 -6.40 4.78 7.67
C TRP A 300 -6.99 3.36 7.82
N MET A 301 -7.00 2.60 6.74
CA MET A 301 -7.42 1.19 6.69
C MET A 301 -6.18 0.30 6.65
N HIS A 302 -6.14 -0.80 7.39
CA HIS A 302 -4.94 -1.65 7.40
C HIS A 302 -4.75 -2.36 6.06
N ASN A 303 -3.50 -2.39 5.61
CA ASN A 303 -3.07 -2.96 4.35
C ASN A 303 -1.88 -3.91 4.53
N THR A 304 -1.80 -4.98 3.73
CA THR A 304 -0.64 -5.88 3.74
C THR A 304 0.40 -5.43 2.72
N HIS A 305 1.65 -5.26 3.16
CA HIS A 305 2.79 -4.86 2.33
C HIS A 305 4.08 -5.58 2.83
N SER A 306 5.28 -5.14 2.43
CA SER A 306 6.56 -5.66 2.96
C SER A 306 7.03 -4.99 4.27
N ILE A 307 6.37 -3.91 4.69
CA ILE A 307 6.57 -3.29 6.01
C ILE A 307 5.32 -3.42 6.89
N VAL A 308 5.54 -3.56 8.20
CA VAL A 308 4.47 -3.54 9.20
C VAL A 308 3.78 -2.18 9.24
N ASP A 309 2.54 -2.15 9.71
CA ASP A 309 1.74 -0.92 9.86
C ASP A 309 1.45 -0.12 8.58
N ALA A 310 1.60 -0.73 7.40
CA ALA A 310 1.10 -0.18 6.15
C ALA A 310 -0.43 0.02 6.16
N CYS A 311 -0.87 1.11 5.51
CA CYS A 311 -2.25 1.54 5.47
C CYS A 311 -2.65 2.09 4.09
N SER A 312 -3.89 1.80 3.68
CA SER A 312 -4.60 2.53 2.64
C SER A 312 -5.38 3.68 3.26
N LEU A 313 -5.74 4.69 2.46
CA LEU A 313 -6.52 5.84 2.89
C LEU A 313 -7.92 5.81 2.28
N ALA A 314 -8.93 6.07 3.10
CA ALA A 314 -10.25 6.48 2.66
C ALA A 314 -10.44 7.96 3.02
N ILE A 315 -10.76 8.79 2.02
CA ILE A 315 -10.84 10.25 2.15
C ILE A 315 -12.23 10.70 1.68
N GLU A 316 -13.05 11.16 2.60
CA GLU A 316 -14.39 11.67 2.31
C GLU A 316 -14.34 13.19 2.15
N THR A 317 -14.94 13.67 1.07
CA THR A 317 -15.07 15.09 0.70
C THR A 317 -16.53 15.39 0.32
N GLU A 318 -16.90 16.66 0.14
CA GLU A 318 -18.21 17.02 -0.41
C GLU A 318 -18.43 16.46 -1.83
N ALA A 319 -17.36 16.33 -2.64
CA ALA A 319 -17.43 15.73 -3.97
C ALA A 319 -17.74 14.22 -3.93
N GLY A 320 -17.27 13.53 -2.89
CA GLY A 320 -17.46 12.09 -2.70
C GLY A 320 -16.32 11.41 -1.95
N ILE A 321 -16.38 10.09 -1.91
CA ILE A 321 -15.40 9.22 -1.26
C ILE A 321 -14.28 8.88 -2.25
N ILE A 322 -13.04 9.13 -1.86
CA ILE A 322 -11.84 8.74 -2.58
C ILE A 322 -11.12 7.66 -1.78
N VAL A 323 -10.62 6.63 -2.47
CA VAL A 323 -9.75 5.62 -1.85
C VAL A 323 -8.38 5.68 -2.51
N HIS A 324 -7.32 5.72 -1.70
CA HIS A 324 -5.94 5.61 -2.14
C HIS A 324 -5.37 4.32 -1.53
N THR A 325 -5.06 3.31 -2.35
CA THR A 325 -4.57 2.02 -1.82
C THR A 325 -3.23 2.18 -1.11
N ALA A 326 -2.40 3.11 -1.61
CA ALA A 326 -0.95 3.05 -1.46
C ALA A 326 -0.40 1.71 -1.99
N ASP A 327 0.89 1.46 -1.79
CA ASP A 327 1.50 0.17 -2.08
C ASP A 327 0.78 -0.96 -1.34
N PHE A 328 0.51 -2.05 -2.05
CA PHE A 328 -0.21 -3.16 -1.46
C PHE A 328 0.03 -4.51 -2.12
N LYS A 329 -0.20 -5.56 -1.32
CA LYS A 329 -0.53 -6.90 -1.79
C LYS A 329 -1.72 -7.40 -0.98
N ILE A 330 -2.47 -8.36 -1.52
CA ILE A 330 -3.48 -9.09 -0.75
C ILE A 330 -2.82 -10.35 -0.20
N ASP A 331 -2.28 -10.27 1.01
CA ASP A 331 -1.69 -11.43 1.70
C ASP A 331 -2.72 -12.01 2.69
N HIS A 332 -3.12 -13.25 2.45
CA HIS A 332 -4.06 -13.98 3.31
C HIS A 332 -3.39 -14.64 4.53
N THR A 333 -2.06 -14.72 4.54
CA THR A 333 -1.28 -15.31 5.64
C THR A 333 -0.01 -14.48 5.89
N PRO A 334 -0.12 -13.20 6.26
CA PRO A 334 1.03 -12.34 6.50
C PRO A 334 1.78 -12.76 7.78
N VAL A 335 3.07 -12.42 7.85
CA VAL A 335 4.01 -12.87 8.90
C VAL A 335 3.56 -12.43 10.30
N ASP A 336 2.97 -11.23 10.42
CA ASP A 336 2.47 -10.66 11.67
C ASP A 336 1.00 -11.05 12.00
N GLY A 337 0.35 -11.82 11.11
CA GLY A 337 -1.03 -12.27 11.24
C GLY A 337 -2.10 -11.21 10.92
N TYR A 338 -1.73 -9.99 10.54
CA TYR A 338 -2.70 -8.93 10.23
C TYR A 338 -2.98 -8.87 8.72
N THR A 339 -4.07 -9.51 8.28
CA THR A 339 -4.53 -9.43 6.89
C THR A 339 -5.06 -8.04 6.52
N MET A 340 -4.98 -7.66 5.24
CA MET A 340 -5.64 -6.47 4.69
C MET A 340 -7.11 -6.37 5.12
N ASP A 341 -7.56 -5.17 5.52
CA ASP A 341 -8.92 -4.92 6.02
C ASP A 341 -9.94 -4.84 4.88
N LEU A 342 -10.13 -5.97 4.18
CA LEU A 342 -11.07 -6.11 3.08
C LEU A 342 -12.52 -5.79 3.51
N GLN A 343 -12.85 -5.99 4.79
CA GLN A 343 -14.14 -5.61 5.36
C GLN A 343 -14.32 -4.08 5.35
N ARG A 344 -13.27 -3.31 5.62
CA ARG A 344 -13.34 -1.85 5.55
C ARG A 344 -13.34 -1.32 4.11
N PHE A 345 -12.62 -1.96 3.21
CA PHE A 345 -12.77 -1.72 1.77
C PHE A 345 -14.21 -1.99 1.29
N ALA A 346 -14.84 -3.08 1.73
CA ALA A 346 -16.24 -3.38 1.42
C ALA A 346 -17.21 -2.31 1.99
N HIS A 347 -17.02 -1.86 3.23
CA HIS A 347 -17.79 -0.75 3.84
C HIS A 347 -17.76 0.52 2.99
N TYR A 348 -16.58 0.91 2.46
CA TYR A 348 -16.46 2.08 1.59
C TYR A 348 -17.01 1.81 0.18
N GLY A 349 -16.77 0.61 -0.38
CA GLY A 349 -17.34 0.17 -1.65
C GLY A 349 -18.86 0.20 -1.66
N GLU A 350 -19.51 -0.28 -0.60
CA GLU A 350 -20.97 -0.27 -0.45
C GLU A 350 -21.57 1.14 -0.33
N ARG A 351 -20.78 2.15 0.06
CA ARG A 351 -21.21 3.56 0.14
C ARG A 351 -21.11 4.29 -1.21
N GLY A 352 -20.37 3.73 -2.16
CA GLY A 352 -20.07 4.36 -3.46
C GLY A 352 -18.78 5.17 -3.39
N VAL A 353 -17.72 4.65 -4.02
CA VAL A 353 -16.43 5.33 -4.17
C VAL A 353 -16.42 6.12 -5.48
N LEU A 354 -16.12 7.42 -5.42
CA LEU A 354 -16.01 8.32 -6.56
C LEU A 354 -14.76 8.02 -7.39
N CYS A 355 -13.62 7.82 -6.71
CA CYS A 355 -12.33 7.56 -7.36
C CYS A 355 -11.47 6.60 -6.52
N LEU A 356 -10.77 5.70 -7.21
CA LEU A 356 -9.79 4.79 -6.63
C LEU A 356 -8.43 5.08 -7.26
N PHE A 357 -7.48 5.55 -6.45
CA PHE A 357 -6.06 5.61 -6.79
C PHE A 357 -5.42 4.32 -6.30
N SER A 358 -4.93 3.50 -7.24
CA SER A 358 -4.36 2.17 -6.97
C SER A 358 -2.89 2.14 -7.35
N ASP A 359 -2.09 1.47 -6.54
CA ASP A 359 -0.77 0.96 -6.93
C ASP A 359 -0.88 0.16 -8.22
N SER A 360 0.13 0.30 -9.08
CA SER A 360 0.23 -0.30 -10.41
C SER A 360 1.58 -0.97 -10.68
N THR A 361 2.47 -1.03 -9.68
CA THR A 361 3.85 -1.55 -9.76
C THR A 361 3.92 -2.94 -10.40
N ASN A 362 3.01 -3.84 -10.02
CA ASN A 362 2.92 -5.20 -10.56
C ASN A 362 1.78 -5.41 -11.57
N SER A 363 1.17 -4.35 -12.10
CA SER A 363 -0.01 -4.43 -12.99
C SER A 363 0.22 -5.23 -14.29
N HIS A 364 1.47 -5.34 -14.75
CA HIS A 364 1.87 -6.16 -15.90
C HIS A 364 2.06 -7.66 -15.57
N SER A 365 2.10 -8.04 -14.30
CA SER A 365 2.30 -9.42 -13.84
C SER A 365 0.96 -10.12 -13.57
N PRO A 366 0.56 -11.12 -14.37
CA PRO A 366 -0.69 -11.85 -14.15
C PRO A 366 -0.59 -12.80 -12.95
N GLY A 367 -1.74 -13.09 -12.32
CA GLY A 367 -1.85 -14.03 -11.20
C GLY A 367 -1.92 -13.31 -9.86
N PHE A 368 -1.23 -13.86 -8.85
CA PHE A 368 -1.19 -13.31 -7.49
C PHE A 368 0.22 -13.42 -6.91
N THR A 369 0.62 -12.42 -6.13
CA THR A 369 1.86 -12.44 -5.36
C THR A 369 1.75 -13.49 -4.25
N LYS A 370 2.77 -14.34 -4.09
CA LYS A 370 2.81 -15.34 -3.01
C LYS A 370 2.88 -14.65 -1.65
N SER A 371 2.29 -15.29 -0.64
CA SER A 371 2.36 -14.83 0.75
C SER A 371 3.81 -14.73 1.25
N GLU A 372 4.08 -13.74 2.09
CA GLU A 372 5.40 -13.52 2.68
C GLU A 372 5.83 -14.67 3.61
N MET A 373 4.88 -15.41 4.19
CA MET A 373 5.15 -16.63 4.97
C MET A 373 5.78 -17.77 4.16
N VAL A 374 5.67 -17.77 2.82
CA VAL A 374 6.32 -18.79 1.98
C VAL A 374 7.85 -18.68 2.10
N VAL A 375 8.37 -17.48 2.35
CA VAL A 375 9.80 -17.21 2.45
C VAL A 375 10.44 -17.87 3.68
N GLY A 376 9.69 -17.99 4.79
CA GLY A 376 10.18 -18.64 6.01
C GLY A 376 10.68 -20.07 5.75
N LYS A 377 9.99 -20.82 4.89
CA LYS A 377 10.42 -22.19 4.49
C LYS A 377 11.73 -22.18 3.73
N THR A 378 11.92 -21.22 2.82
CA THR A 378 13.18 -21.05 2.08
C THR A 378 14.32 -20.67 3.03
N PHE A 379 14.07 -19.91 4.09
CA PHE A 379 15.08 -19.69 5.13
C PHE A 379 15.41 -20.95 5.91
N ASP A 380 14.42 -21.75 6.31
CA ASP A 380 14.67 -23.05 6.97
C ASP A 380 15.56 -23.95 6.09
N GLU A 381 15.19 -24.16 4.82
CA GLU A 381 15.97 -24.93 3.84
C GLU A 381 17.41 -24.40 3.65
N LEU A 382 17.58 -23.07 3.54
CA LEU A 382 18.92 -22.47 3.40
C LEU A 382 19.75 -22.65 4.67
N PHE A 383 19.13 -22.55 5.84
CA PHE A 383 19.83 -22.57 7.13
C PHE A 383 20.22 -23.98 7.57
N GLU A 384 19.44 -25.00 7.18
CA GLU A 384 19.80 -26.42 7.32
C GLU A 384 21.00 -26.81 6.43
N ASN A 385 21.03 -26.36 5.17
CA ASN A 385 22.04 -26.79 4.19
C ASN A 385 23.36 -26.00 4.25
N ALA A 386 23.40 -24.82 4.87
CA ALA A 386 24.57 -23.96 4.86
C ALA A 386 25.63 -24.33 5.91
N ASN A 387 26.71 -24.99 5.48
CA ASN A 387 27.85 -25.37 6.35
C ASN A 387 28.71 -24.20 6.87
N GLY A 388 28.43 -22.95 6.47
CA GLY A 388 29.27 -21.79 6.80
C GLY A 388 28.47 -20.54 7.16
N ARG A 389 29.14 -19.38 7.08
CA ARG A 389 28.52 -18.06 7.21
C ARG A 389 27.53 -17.82 6.06
N MET A 390 26.44 -17.11 6.35
CA MET A 390 25.48 -16.66 5.35
C MET A 390 25.36 -15.14 5.43
N ILE A 391 25.28 -14.52 4.25
CA ILE A 391 25.17 -13.07 4.10
C ILE A 391 23.88 -12.82 3.33
N MET A 392 22.96 -12.06 3.93
CA MET A 392 21.70 -11.67 3.32
C MET A 392 21.72 -10.18 3.01
N SER A 393 21.52 -9.83 1.75
CA SER A 393 21.25 -8.45 1.33
C SER A 393 19.75 -8.25 1.15
N THR A 394 19.20 -7.18 1.69
CA THR A 394 17.79 -6.80 1.53
C THR A 394 17.59 -5.31 1.86
N PHE A 395 16.45 -4.74 1.46
CA PHE A 395 16.08 -3.38 1.86
C PHE A 395 15.84 -3.30 3.37
N SER A 396 16.44 -2.30 4.03
CA SER A 396 16.32 -2.06 5.48
C SER A 396 14.88 -1.77 5.94
N SER A 397 13.98 -1.46 5.02
CA SER A 397 12.55 -1.25 5.25
C SER A 397 11.71 -2.53 5.21
N ASN A 398 12.23 -3.66 4.69
CA ASN A 398 11.49 -4.92 4.59
C ASN A 398 11.52 -5.69 5.91
N ILE A 399 10.82 -5.15 6.90
CA ILE A 399 10.82 -5.62 8.29
C ILE A 399 10.33 -7.08 8.40
N HIS A 400 9.33 -7.48 7.59
CA HIS A 400 8.86 -8.88 7.57
C HIS A 400 9.95 -9.85 7.11
N ARG A 401 10.74 -9.49 6.10
CA ARG A 401 11.84 -10.33 5.58
C ARG A 401 12.99 -10.43 6.57
N ILE A 402 13.37 -9.31 7.17
CA ILE A 402 14.42 -9.22 8.20
C ILE A 402 14.03 -10.06 9.43
N TYR A 403 12.79 -9.91 9.92
CA TYR A 403 12.29 -10.67 11.07
C TYR A 403 12.31 -12.18 10.80
N GLN A 404 11.82 -12.64 9.64
CA GLN A 404 11.87 -14.06 9.29
C GLN A 404 13.31 -14.59 9.24
N ALA A 405 14.25 -13.86 8.65
CA ALA A 405 15.65 -14.28 8.59
C ALA A 405 16.27 -14.42 10.00
N MET A 406 15.99 -13.48 10.90
CA MET A 406 16.47 -13.51 12.29
C MET A 406 15.84 -14.67 13.09
N GLU A 407 14.51 -14.76 13.08
CA GLU A 407 13.73 -15.76 13.84
C GLU A 407 14.10 -17.19 13.43
N ARG A 408 14.22 -17.44 12.12
CA ARG A 408 14.63 -18.72 11.54
C ARG A 408 16.11 -19.00 11.82
N GLY A 409 16.98 -17.99 11.76
CA GLY A 409 18.42 -18.14 11.99
C GLY A 409 18.72 -18.57 13.42
N VAL A 410 18.05 -17.92 14.38
CA VAL A 410 18.12 -18.25 15.81
C VAL A 410 17.65 -19.68 16.09
N ARG A 411 16.57 -20.15 15.44
CA ARG A 411 16.13 -21.56 15.57
C ARG A 411 17.17 -22.58 15.10
N HIS A 412 17.99 -22.22 14.12
CA HIS A 412 19.10 -23.04 13.64
C HIS A 412 20.41 -22.80 14.41
N GLY A 413 20.35 -22.20 15.60
CA GLY A 413 21.50 -21.98 16.48
C GLY A 413 22.47 -20.89 16.00
N ARG A 414 22.08 -20.06 15.03
CA ARG A 414 22.94 -19.02 14.46
C ARG A 414 22.86 -17.72 15.24
N LYS A 415 23.95 -16.96 15.21
CA LYS A 415 24.01 -15.56 15.69
C LYS A 415 23.69 -14.60 14.54
N ILE A 416 23.25 -13.40 14.88
CA ILE A 416 22.86 -12.33 13.97
C ILE A 416 23.91 -11.22 14.06
N CYS A 417 24.58 -10.93 12.95
CA CYS A 417 25.35 -9.70 12.82
C CYS A 417 24.62 -8.78 11.84
N VAL A 418 24.40 -7.53 12.23
CA VAL A 418 23.76 -6.51 11.40
C VAL A 418 24.84 -5.59 10.85
N ILE A 419 24.88 -5.40 9.54
CA ILE A 419 25.83 -4.51 8.86
C ILE A 419 25.05 -3.42 8.12
N GLY A 420 25.19 -2.17 8.55
CA GLY A 420 24.74 -1.00 7.83
C GLY A 420 23.80 -0.11 8.65
N ARG A 421 24.17 1.16 8.81
CA ARG A 421 23.50 2.18 9.63
C ARG A 421 21.97 2.22 9.50
N SER A 422 21.43 2.15 8.27
CA SER A 422 19.97 2.16 8.03
C SER A 422 19.29 0.87 8.52
N MET A 423 19.95 -0.28 8.33
CA MET A 423 19.48 -1.59 8.78
C MET A 423 19.47 -1.66 10.31
N GLU A 424 20.61 -1.34 10.94
CA GLU A 424 20.78 -1.26 12.40
C GLU A 424 19.69 -0.40 13.05
N ARG A 425 19.48 0.83 12.54
CA ARG A 425 18.54 1.80 13.09
C ARG A 425 17.07 1.39 12.92
N ASN A 426 16.72 0.75 11.80
CA ASN A 426 15.37 0.23 11.59
C ASN A 426 15.08 -0.99 12.48
N ILE A 427 16.07 -1.86 12.70
CA ILE A 427 15.98 -2.99 13.63
C ILE A 427 15.84 -2.49 15.07
N GLU A 428 16.68 -1.56 15.53
CA GLU A 428 16.56 -0.95 16.87
C GLU A 428 15.16 -0.32 17.06
N THR A 429 14.69 0.43 16.07
CA THR A 429 13.37 1.10 16.12
C THR A 429 12.22 0.09 16.19
N THR A 430 12.25 -0.96 15.37
CA THR A 430 11.20 -1.99 15.34
C THR A 430 11.22 -2.90 16.56
N ARG A 431 12.39 -3.22 17.11
CA ARG A 431 12.55 -3.93 18.40
C ARG A 431 12.02 -3.08 19.56
N ARG A 432 12.38 -1.79 19.63
CA ARG A 432 11.88 -0.85 20.67
C ARG A 432 10.36 -0.67 20.64
N LEU A 433 9.74 -0.75 19.46
CA LEU A 433 8.27 -0.69 19.29
C LEU A 433 7.59 -2.07 19.47
N GLY A 434 8.35 -3.16 19.58
CA GLY A 434 7.83 -4.52 19.79
C GLY A 434 7.32 -5.24 18.55
N TYR A 435 7.73 -4.82 17.34
CA TYR A 435 7.42 -5.53 16.08
C TYR A 435 8.40 -6.67 15.76
N ILE A 436 9.64 -6.59 16.27
CA ILE A 436 10.65 -7.66 16.19
C ILE A 436 10.89 -8.18 17.62
N ASP A 437 10.59 -9.45 17.85
CA ASP A 437 10.84 -10.15 19.13
C ASP A 437 12.02 -11.12 18.96
N VAL A 438 13.24 -10.58 19.13
CA VAL A 438 14.50 -11.32 19.10
C VAL A 438 15.37 -10.79 20.25
N GLY A 439 15.85 -11.70 21.11
CA GLY A 439 16.67 -11.36 22.28
C GLY A 439 18.07 -10.85 21.92
N GLU A 440 18.62 -9.95 22.76
CA GLU A 440 19.97 -9.38 22.56
C GLU A 440 21.05 -10.46 22.51
N GLU A 441 20.87 -11.57 23.24
CA GLU A 441 21.80 -12.68 23.29
C GLU A 441 22.05 -13.36 21.93
N HIS A 442 21.23 -13.08 20.93
CA HIS A 442 21.39 -13.59 19.57
C HIS A 442 22.17 -12.64 18.65
N PHE A 443 22.33 -11.37 19.02
CA PHE A 443 23.10 -10.40 18.26
C PHE A 443 24.60 -10.48 18.62
N ILE A 444 25.45 -10.18 17.63
CA ILE A 444 26.90 -10.02 17.78
C ILE A 444 27.37 -8.83 16.95
N ASP A 445 28.41 -8.15 17.42
CA ASP A 445 29.05 -7.06 16.70
C ASP A 445 29.89 -7.58 15.53
N ALA A 446 30.12 -6.72 14.54
CA ALA A 446 30.92 -7.06 13.34
C ALA A 446 32.35 -7.54 13.65
N HIS A 447 32.92 -7.12 14.78
CA HIS A 447 34.26 -7.52 15.23
C HIS A 447 34.29 -8.89 15.93
N GLU A 448 33.14 -9.44 16.31
CA GLU A 448 33.00 -10.77 16.92
C GLU A 448 32.76 -11.88 15.88
N VAL A 449 32.61 -11.51 14.60
CA VAL A 449 32.40 -12.45 13.49
C VAL A 449 33.70 -13.15 13.11
N GLY A 450 33.88 -14.38 13.59
CA GLY A 450 34.94 -15.31 13.17
C GLY A 450 34.83 -15.77 11.71
#